data_AF-A0A059EZS1-F1
#
_entry.id   AF-A0A059EZS1-F1
#
_cell.length_a   1.000
_cell.length_b   1.000
_cell.length_c   1.000
_cell.angle_alpha   90.00
_cell.angle_beta   90.00
_cell.angle_gamma   90.00
#
_symmetry.space_group_name_H-M   'P 1'
#
loop_
_entity.id
_entity.type
_entity.pdbx_description
1 polymer ?
#
loop_
_entity_poly.entity_id
_entity_poly.type
_entity_poly.pdbx_seq_one_letter_code
_entity_poly.pdbx_strand_id
1 'polypeptide(L)'
;MRKFYQFYLIFTIFIAIEMIGGVIYIRKAILDIRSIGIIEYPTLIDNSIGYLFANFLTFTSLSYAVIAQNHFALIFYFYFSSTILLSFLCITPFSKRPYLQLSYLSPKLFEILFVFYNSDLYSQKILFIRNRKIGSDLKLKRVLNVSIKLI
;
A
#
# COMPACT_ATOMS: atom_id res chain seq x y z
N MET A 1 -22.89 0.17 -0.15
CA MET A 1 -22.36 -1.21 -0.21
C MET A 1 -21.76 -1.54 -1.57
N ARG A 2 -22.51 -1.44 -2.70
CA ARG A 2 -22.00 -1.76 -4.05
C ARG A 2 -20.71 -1.02 -4.44
N LYS A 3 -20.63 0.30 -4.22
CA LYS A 3 -19.42 1.11 -4.48
C LYS A 3 -18.18 0.68 -3.67
N PHE A 4 -18.39 0.14 -2.47
CA PHE A 4 -17.31 -0.32 -1.59
C PHE A 4 -16.69 -1.63 -2.09
N TYR A 5 -17.53 -2.59 -2.51
CA TYR A 5 -17.04 -3.81 -3.14
C TYR A 5 -16.37 -3.55 -4.48
N GLN A 6 -16.90 -2.62 -5.28
CA GLN A 6 -16.26 -2.18 -6.52
C GLN A 6 -14.87 -1.58 -6.27
N PHE A 7 -14.75 -0.69 -5.27
CA PHE A 7 -13.46 -0.13 -4.87
C PHE A 7 -12.45 -1.23 -4.48
N TYR A 8 -12.86 -2.15 -3.60
CA TYR A 8 -11.97 -3.23 -3.15
C TYR A 8 -11.57 -4.18 -4.29
N LEU A 9 -12.49 -4.47 -5.20
CA LEU A 9 -12.22 -5.30 -6.37
C LEU A 9 -11.26 -4.63 -7.35
N ILE A 10 -11.43 -3.33 -7.60
CA ILE A 10 -10.48 -2.57 -8.45
C ILE A 10 -9.09 -2.53 -7.80
N PHE A 11 -9.02 -2.30 -6.49
CA PHE A 11 -7.76 -2.32 -5.74
C PHE A 11 -7.04 -3.67 -5.83
N THR A 12 -7.77 -4.78 -5.65
CA THR A 12 -7.19 -6.13 -5.77
C THR A 12 -6.68 -6.42 -7.18
N ILE A 13 -7.36 -5.92 -8.22
CA ILE A 13 -6.89 -6.01 -9.62
C ILE A 13 -5.59 -5.23 -9.80
N PHE A 14 -5.47 -4.01 -9.28
CA PHE A 14 -4.24 -3.24 -9.38
C PHE A 14 -3.05 -3.98 -8.75
N ILE A 15 -3.22 -4.54 -7.56
CA ILE A 15 -2.16 -5.30 -6.90
C ILE A 15 -1.81 -6.58 -7.67
N ALA A 16 -2.79 -7.25 -8.26
CA ALA A 16 -2.52 -8.42 -9.10
C ALA A 16 -1.66 -8.04 -10.32
N ILE A 17 -1.98 -6.92 -10.99
CA ILE A 17 -1.21 -6.40 -12.12
C ILE A 17 0.22 -6.03 -11.68
N GLU A 18 0.38 -5.37 -10.54
CA GLU A 18 1.68 -5.02 -9.96
C GLU A 18 2.54 -6.26 -9.70
N MET A 19 1.96 -7.29 -9.06
CA MET A 19 2.68 -8.52 -8.73
C MET A 19 3.09 -9.27 -10.00
N ILE A 20 2.21 -9.37 -11.01
CA ILE A 20 2.55 -9.97 -12.30
C ILE A 20 3.68 -9.19 -12.98
N GLY A 21 3.57 -7.85 -13.03
CA GLY A 21 4.59 -6.98 -13.61
C GLY A 21 5.94 -7.12 -12.89
N GLY A 22 5.93 -7.14 -11.56
CA GLY A 22 7.10 -7.34 -10.72
C GLY A 22 7.81 -8.67 -10.97
N VAL A 23 7.05 -9.78 -11.05
CA VAL A 23 7.62 -11.10 -11.33
C VAL A 23 8.24 -11.16 -12.73
N ILE A 24 7.58 -10.58 -13.74
CA ILE A 24 8.12 -10.50 -15.10
C ILE A 24 9.42 -9.70 -15.13
N TYR A 25 9.47 -8.57 -14.40
CA TYR A 25 10.67 -7.75 -14.29
C TYR A 25 11.83 -8.51 -13.64
N ILE A 26 11.60 -9.13 -12.48
CA ILE A 26 12.61 -9.92 -11.77
C ILE A 26 13.17 -11.02 -12.68
N ARG A 27 12.28 -11.74 -13.37
CA ARG A 27 12.68 -12.79 -14.32
C ARG A 27 13.55 -12.25 -15.45
N LYS A 28 13.18 -11.11 -16.05
CA LYS A 28 13.99 -10.47 -17.11
C LYS A 28 15.34 -10.01 -16.59
N ALA A 29 15.39 -9.43 -15.40
CA ALA A 29 16.64 -8.97 -14.78
C ALA A 29 17.60 -10.14 -14.50
N ILE A 30 17.09 -11.27 -13.99
CA ILE A 30 17.87 -12.49 -13.77
C ILE A 30 18.40 -13.05 -15.09
N LEU A 31 17.55 -13.14 -16.13
CA LEU A 31 17.95 -13.63 -17.45
C LEU A 31 19.02 -12.75 -18.09
N ASP A 32 18.89 -11.42 -17.99
CA ASP A 32 19.88 -10.48 -18.47
C ASP A 32 21.24 -10.70 -17.77
N ILE A 33 21.27 -10.88 -16.45
CA ILE A 33 22.52 -11.13 -15.69
C ILE A 33 23.14 -12.47 -16.08
N ARG A 34 22.34 -13.54 -16.17
CA ARG A 34 22.81 -14.86 -16.60
C ARG A 34 23.37 -14.84 -18.03
N SER A 35 22.80 -14.04 -18.93
CA SER A 35 23.27 -13.91 -20.31
C SER A 35 24.68 -13.31 -20.42
N ILE A 36 25.11 -12.57 -19.40
CA ILE A 36 26.46 -11.96 -19.32
C ILE A 36 27.45 -12.93 -18.64
N GLY A 37 27.00 -14.10 -18.17
CA GLY A 37 27.84 -15.12 -17.53
C GLY A 37 28.21 -14.80 -16.08
N ILE A 38 27.51 -13.85 -15.45
CA ILE A 38 27.77 -13.43 -14.07
C ILE A 38 26.85 -14.22 -13.13
N ILE A 39 27.40 -14.67 -11.99
CA ILE A 39 26.62 -15.27 -10.90
C ILE A 39 25.69 -14.19 -10.32
N GLU A 40 24.43 -14.54 -10.12
CA GLU A 40 23.40 -13.60 -9.65
C GLU A 40 23.85 -12.83 -8.39
N TYR A 41 23.80 -11.49 -8.45
CA TYR A 41 24.17 -10.64 -7.33
C TYR A 41 23.19 -10.85 -6.17
N PRO A 42 23.65 -11.11 -4.93
CA PRO A 42 22.77 -11.23 -3.76
C PRO A 42 21.84 -10.03 -3.58
N THR A 43 22.35 -8.83 -3.88
CA THR A 43 21.59 -7.57 -3.83
C THR A 43 20.38 -7.55 -4.76
N LEU A 44 20.42 -8.23 -5.90
CA LEU A 44 19.27 -8.36 -6.80
C LEU A 44 18.18 -9.21 -6.16
N ILE A 45 18.57 -10.32 -5.53
CA ILE A 45 17.68 -11.26 -4.87
C ILE A 45 17.03 -10.59 -3.65
N ASP A 46 17.83 -9.92 -2.82
CA ASP A 46 17.35 -9.22 -1.62
C ASP A 46 16.38 -8.09 -1.97
N ASN A 47 16.69 -7.29 -2.99
CA ASN A 47 15.78 -6.24 -3.47
C ASN A 47 14.47 -6.81 -4.04
N SER A 48 14.54 -7.95 -4.72
CA SER A 48 13.37 -8.63 -5.29
C SER A 48 12.46 -9.17 -4.18
N ILE A 49 13.04 -9.81 -3.16
CA ILE A 49 12.32 -10.29 -1.98
C ILE A 49 11.71 -9.11 -1.21
N GLY A 50 12.50 -8.06 -0.98
CA GLY A 50 12.05 -6.85 -0.29
C GLY A 50 10.86 -6.19 -0.99
N TYR A 51 10.90 -6.11 -2.33
CA TYR A 51 9.79 -5.58 -3.12
C TYR A 51 8.50 -6.43 -3.00
N LEU A 52 8.61 -7.76 -3.15
CA LEU A 52 7.46 -8.65 -3.02
C LEU A 52 6.85 -8.59 -1.61
N PHE A 53 7.70 -8.54 -0.59
CA PHE A 53 7.27 -8.41 0.79
C PHE A 53 6.61 -7.06 1.06
N ALA A 54 7.16 -5.96 0.56
CA ALA A 54 6.57 -4.64 0.70
C ALA A 54 5.18 -4.56 0.03
N ASN A 55 5.02 -5.15 -1.16
CA ASN A 55 3.71 -5.23 -1.82
C ASN A 55 2.72 -6.07 -1.01
N PHE A 56 3.14 -7.20 -0.45
CA PHE A 56 2.32 -7.99 0.45
C PHE A 56 1.87 -7.19 1.69
N LEU A 57 2.77 -6.39 2.28
CA LEU A 57 2.44 -5.51 3.38
C LEU A 57 1.47 -4.38 2.97
N THR A 58 1.60 -3.80 1.77
CA THR A 58 0.61 -2.83 1.26
C THR A 58 -0.76 -3.47 1.06
N PHE A 59 -0.83 -4.68 0.52
CA PHE A 59 -2.09 -5.40 0.32
C PHE A 59 -2.81 -5.68 1.65
N THR A 60 -2.06 -6.26 2.59
CA THR A 60 -2.60 -6.66 3.90
C THR A 60 -3.03 -5.46 4.74
N SER A 61 -2.23 -4.40 4.75
CA SER A 61 -2.54 -3.16 5.48
C SER A 61 -3.79 -2.47 4.95
N LEU A 62 -3.96 -2.30 3.63
CA LEU A 62 -5.18 -1.70 3.09
C LEU A 62 -6.39 -2.63 3.26
N SER A 63 -6.23 -3.94 3.03
CA SER A 63 -7.32 -4.90 3.25
C SER A 63 -7.81 -4.86 4.70
N TYR A 64 -6.90 -4.82 5.65
CA TYR A 64 -7.24 -4.71 7.07
C TYR A 64 -7.84 -3.33 7.41
N ALA A 65 -7.32 -2.25 6.83
CA ALA A 65 -7.89 -0.91 7.00
C ALA A 65 -9.34 -0.83 6.51
N VAL A 66 -9.63 -1.45 5.36
CA VAL A 66 -10.94 -1.45 4.71
C VAL A 66 -11.93 -2.35 5.45
N ILE A 67 -11.53 -3.56 5.84
CA ILE A 67 -12.41 -4.55 6.50
C ILE A 67 -12.63 -4.19 7.97
N ALA A 68 -11.56 -3.96 8.72
CA ALA A 68 -11.62 -3.71 10.16
C ALA A 68 -11.83 -2.22 10.50
N GLN A 69 -11.90 -1.35 9.48
CA GLN A 69 -12.06 0.10 9.64
C GLN A 69 -11.01 0.68 10.58
N ASN A 70 -9.77 0.18 10.45
CA ASN A 70 -8.67 0.52 11.32
C ASN A 70 -7.79 1.61 10.69
N HIS A 71 -7.69 2.75 11.37
CA HIS A 71 -6.89 3.88 10.90
C HIS A 71 -5.38 3.62 10.94
N PHE A 72 -4.87 2.86 11.90
CA PHE A 72 -3.44 2.53 11.97
C PHE A 72 -2.99 1.69 10.76
N ALA A 73 -3.85 0.76 10.33
CA ALA A 73 -3.59 -0.05 9.14
C ALA A 73 -3.53 0.82 7.87
N LEU A 74 -4.35 1.87 7.80
CA LEU A 74 -4.30 2.84 6.71
C LEU A 74 -2.98 3.62 6.69
N ILE A 75 -2.47 4.01 7.86
CA ILE A 75 -1.17 4.70 7.97
C ILE A 75 -0.04 3.76 7.50
N PHE A 76 -0.08 2.49 7.90
CA PHE A 76 0.89 1.50 7.43
C PHE A 76 0.86 1.32 5.92
N TYR A 77 -0.33 1.32 5.31
CA TYR A 77 -0.46 1.27 3.85
C TYR A 77 0.29 2.43 3.18
N PHE A 78 0.08 3.67 3.64
CA PHE A 78 0.77 4.83 3.07
C PHE A 78 2.27 4.79 3.32
N TYR A 79 2.70 4.31 4.49
CA TYR A 79 4.11 4.15 4.81
C TYR A 79 4.81 3.20 3.84
N PHE A 80 4.30 1.98 3.67
CA PHE A 80 4.90 1.00 2.75
C PHE A 80 4.82 1.45 1.29
N SER A 81 3.69 2.03 0.87
CA SER A 81 3.52 2.54 -0.49
C SER A 81 4.51 3.67 -0.82
N SER A 82 4.74 4.58 0.13
CA SER A 82 5.72 5.66 -0.02
C SER A 82 7.15 5.13 -0.08
N THR A 83 7.49 4.16 0.78
CA THR A 83 8.80 3.52 0.78
C THR A 83 9.11 2.84 -0.55
N ILE A 84 8.11 2.14 -1.14
CA ILE A 84 8.25 1.53 -2.48
C ILE A 84 8.52 2.61 -3.54
N LEU A 85 7.70 3.67 -3.57
CA LEU A 85 7.87 4.76 -4.54
C LEU A 85 9.23 5.46 -4.42
N LEU A 86 9.62 5.83 -3.20
CA LEU A 86 10.89 6.50 -2.92
C LEU A 86 12.08 5.63 -3.33
N SER A 87 12.05 4.34 -2.95
CA SER A 87 13.10 3.39 -3.32
C SER A 87 13.25 3.30 -4.83
N PHE A 88 12.14 3.22 -5.56
CA PHE A 88 12.21 3.18 -7.02
C PHE A 88 12.67 4.49 -7.64
N LEU A 89 12.18 5.64 -7.17
CA LEU A 89 12.61 6.95 -7.66
C LEU A 89 14.12 7.14 -7.49
N CYS A 90 14.69 6.71 -6.36
CA CYS A 90 16.13 6.77 -6.12
C CYS A 90 16.95 5.87 -7.06
N ILE A 91 16.41 4.71 -7.46
CA ILE A 91 17.12 3.72 -8.28
C ILE A 91 16.93 3.98 -9.79
N THR A 92 15.79 4.54 -10.21
CA THR A 92 15.47 4.83 -11.62
C THR A 92 16.57 5.53 -12.42
N PRO A 93 17.22 6.61 -11.93
CA PRO A 93 18.25 7.31 -12.72
C PRO A 93 19.50 6.46 -12.94
N PHE A 94 19.74 5.44 -12.12
CA PHE A 94 20.91 4.56 -12.23
C PHE A 94 20.61 3.26 -12.97
N SER A 95 19.38 3.06 -13.46
CA SER A 95 18.99 1.84 -14.15
C SER A 95 19.35 1.87 -15.63
N LYS A 96 19.94 0.77 -16.11
CA LYS A 96 20.29 0.56 -17.52
C LYS A 96 19.06 0.51 -18.44
N ARG A 97 17.88 0.20 -17.89
CA ARG A 97 16.60 0.07 -18.64
C ARG A 97 15.45 0.70 -17.82
N PRO A 98 15.38 2.05 -17.74
CA PRO A 98 14.39 2.74 -16.91
C PRO A 98 12.94 2.51 -17.38
N TYR A 99 12.73 2.19 -18.67
CA TYR A 99 11.41 1.88 -19.22
C TYR A 99 10.78 0.62 -18.61
N LEU A 100 11.60 -0.40 -18.29
CA LEU A 100 11.13 -1.59 -17.56
C LEU A 100 10.71 -1.20 -16.15
N GLN A 101 11.41 -0.25 -15.54
CA GLN A 101 11.08 0.24 -14.21
C GLN A 101 9.78 1.06 -14.15
N LEU A 102 9.58 1.90 -15.16
CA LEU A 102 8.34 2.67 -15.33
C LEU A 102 7.10 1.78 -15.52
N SER A 103 7.27 0.60 -16.12
CA SER A 103 6.16 -0.33 -16.39
C SER A 103 5.50 -0.88 -15.12
N TYR A 104 6.24 -1.01 -14.01
CA TYR A 104 5.69 -1.41 -12.71
C TYR A 104 5.48 -0.23 -11.75
N LEU A 105 6.15 0.90 -11.96
CA LEU A 105 5.94 2.12 -11.15
C LEU A 105 4.58 2.76 -11.47
N SER A 106 4.16 2.72 -12.74
CA SER A 106 2.93 3.34 -13.18
C SER A 106 1.67 2.73 -12.53
N PRO A 107 1.49 1.39 -12.44
CA PRO A 107 0.39 0.81 -11.68
C PRO A 107 0.39 1.26 -10.22
N LYS A 108 1.56 1.35 -9.57
CA LYS A 108 1.66 1.79 -8.16
C LYS A 108 1.22 3.22 -7.93
N LEU A 109 1.61 4.11 -8.84
CA LEU A 109 1.15 5.50 -8.82
C LEU A 109 -0.37 5.58 -9.03
N PHE A 110 -0.92 4.83 -9.97
CA PHE A 110 -2.37 4.78 -10.20
C PHE A 110 -3.12 4.17 -9.00
N GLU A 111 -2.58 3.14 -8.36
CA GLU A 111 -3.14 2.53 -7.15
C GLU A 111 -3.26 3.57 -6.03
N ILE A 112 -2.18 4.30 -5.74
CA ILE A 112 -2.15 5.30 -4.68
C ILE A 112 -3.11 6.44 -4.99
N LEU A 113 -3.13 6.95 -6.23
CA LEU A 113 -4.07 7.99 -6.65
C LEU A 113 -5.53 7.50 -6.54
N PHE A 114 -5.80 6.26 -6.91
CA PHE A 114 -7.11 5.65 -6.81
C PHE A 114 -7.58 5.50 -5.36
N VAL A 115 -6.70 5.05 -4.47
CA VAL A 115 -6.97 4.96 -3.03
C VAL A 115 -7.23 6.35 -2.44
N PHE A 116 -6.42 7.35 -2.82
CA PHE A 116 -6.60 8.73 -2.36
C PHE A 116 -7.91 9.34 -2.85
N TYR A 117 -8.27 9.15 -4.12
CA TYR A 117 -9.52 9.64 -4.71
C TYR A 117 -10.75 9.03 -4.04
N ASN A 118 -10.68 7.76 -3.65
CA ASN A 118 -11.77 7.07 -2.97
C ASN A 118 -11.69 7.18 -1.44
N SER A 119 -10.84 8.07 -0.91
CA SER A 119 -10.59 8.17 0.52
C SER A 119 -11.83 8.48 1.34
N ASP A 120 -12.75 9.28 0.79
CA ASP A 120 -14.02 9.62 1.43
C ASP A 120 -14.88 8.39 1.74
N LEU A 121 -14.84 7.34 0.91
CA LEU A 121 -15.69 6.16 1.06
C LEU A 121 -15.39 5.35 2.33
N TYR A 122 -14.15 5.37 2.80
CA TYR A 122 -13.71 4.62 3.97
C TYR A 122 -13.32 5.55 5.14
N SER A 123 -12.75 6.72 4.87
CA SER A 123 -12.30 7.70 5.88
C SER A 123 -13.44 8.13 6.80
N GLN A 124 -14.61 8.48 6.24
CA GLN A 124 -15.74 8.94 7.02
C GLN A 124 -16.26 7.88 8.00
N LYS A 125 -16.30 6.61 7.57
CA LYS A 125 -16.72 5.50 8.45
C LYS A 125 -15.69 5.22 9.55
N ILE A 126 -14.41 5.26 9.21
CA ILE A 126 -13.31 5.06 10.16
C ILE A 126 -13.31 6.17 11.21
N LEU A 127 -13.44 7.43 10.79
CA LEU A 127 -13.54 8.59 11.67
C LEU A 127 -14.80 8.55 12.54
N PHE A 128 -15.95 8.20 11.97
CA PHE A 128 -17.19 8.06 12.74
C PHE A 128 -17.07 7.00 13.84
N ILE A 129 -16.49 5.84 13.55
CA ILE A 129 -16.31 4.77 14.54
C ILE A 129 -15.26 5.14 15.58
N ARG A 130 -14.18 5.81 15.17
CA ARG A 130 -13.17 6.34 16.10
C ARG A 130 -13.78 7.37 17.04
N ASN A 131 -14.55 8.31 16.51
CA ASN A 131 -15.24 9.35 17.30
C ASN A 131 -16.32 8.73 18.21
N ARG A 132 -17.03 7.70 17.77
CA ARG A 132 -17.97 6.94 18.61
C ARG A 132 -17.24 6.21 19.74
N LYS A 133 -16.08 5.59 19.47
CA LYS A 133 -15.25 4.95 20.51
C LYS A 133 -14.73 5.97 21.53
N ILE A 134 -14.21 7.10 21.05
CA ILE A 134 -13.77 8.24 21.88
C ILE A 134 -14.91 8.78 22.73
N GLY A 135 -16.09 8.98 22.14
CA GLY A 135 -17.31 9.42 22.82
C GLY A 135 -17.92 8.36 23.74
N SER A 136 -17.49 7.10 23.69
CA SER A 136 -17.88 6.04 24.61
C SER A 136 -16.85 5.77 25.71
N ASP A 137 -15.64 6.34 25.59
CA ASP A 137 -14.55 6.08 26.53
C ASP A 137 -14.76 6.85 27.84
N LEU A 138 -15.12 6.11 28.88
CA LEU A 138 -15.37 6.63 30.23
C LEU A 138 -14.11 7.28 30.85
N LYS A 139 -12.91 6.78 30.53
CA LYS A 139 -11.66 7.40 31.00
C LYS A 139 -11.44 8.75 30.35
N LEU A 140 -11.66 8.82 29.03
CA LEU A 140 -11.49 10.07 28.29
C LEU A 140 -12.52 11.12 28.71
N LYS A 141 -13.78 10.72 28.94
CA LYS A 141 -14.82 11.61 29.50
C LYS A 141 -14.48 12.14 30.88
N ARG A 142 -13.91 11.28 31.74
CA ARG A 142 -13.46 11.65 33.09
C ARG A 142 -12.28 12.63 33.05
N VAL A 143 -11.34 12.47 32.10
CA VAL A 143 -10.20 13.39 31.92
C VAL A 143 -10.64 14.72 31.28
N LEU A 144 -11.53 14.68 30.29
CA LEU A 144 -12.04 15.86 29.61
C LEU A 144 -13.13 16.60 30.39
N ASN A 145 -13.48 16.10 31.58
CA ASN A 145 -14.49 16.67 32.48
C ASN A 145 -15.84 16.95 31.78
N VAL A 146 -16.16 16.16 30.75
CA VAL A 146 -17.42 16.25 30.02
C VAL A 146 -18.46 15.53 30.86
N SER A 147 -18.98 16.25 31.87
CA SER A 147 -20.08 15.78 32.69
C SER A 147 -21.28 15.50 31.77
N ILE A 148 -21.88 14.34 31.95
CA ILE A 148 -23.03 13.90 31.19
C ILE A 148 -24.18 14.88 31.48
N LYS A 149 -24.49 15.76 30.54
CA LYS A 149 -25.86 16.20 30.30
C LYS A 149 -26.28 15.66 28.93
N LEU A 150 -26.74 14.42 28.93
CA LEU A 150 -27.62 13.91 27.89
C LEU A 150 -29.04 14.24 28.38
N ILE A 151 -29.59 15.33 27.85
CA ILE A 151 -31.04 15.46 27.65
C ILE A 151 -31.36 14.65 26.40
#